data_AF-A0A2G8SYB7-F1
#
_entry.id   AF-A0A2G8SYB7-F1
#
_cell.length_a   1.000
_cell.length_b   1.000
_cell.length_c   1.000
_cell.angle_alpha   90.00
_cell.angle_beta   90.00
_cell.angle_gamma   90.00
#
_symmetry.space_group_name_H-M   'P 1'
#
loop_
_entity.id
_entity.type
_entity.pdbx_description
1 polymer ?
#
loop_
_entity_poly.entity_id
_entity_poly.type
_entity_poly.pdbx_seq_one_letter_code
_entity_poly.pdbx_strand_id
1 'polypeptide(L)'
;MKLLQQLIGRKRGISQAGVARRAQAVIHHVIFDVGRSSLAGGTFVLDKAFRLRFLSVTARQRHGMIASVRLGDIAESAPFREPVMHAAGDSAAIRAHSASLATAVVRELRLQSAAFRALPLNEG
;
A
#
# COMPACT_ATOMS: atom_id res chain seq x y z
N MET A 1 24.36 -20.81 -1.56
CA MET A 1 23.42 -19.81 -1.01
C MET A 1 22.59 -19.28 -2.17
N LYS A 2 21.41 -19.89 -2.40
CA LYS A 2 20.63 -19.75 -3.63
C LYS A 2 19.51 -18.70 -3.47
N LEU A 3 19.28 -17.94 -4.55
CA LEU A 3 17.99 -17.35 -4.97
C LEU A 3 17.53 -16.01 -4.32
N LEU A 4 18.38 -14.98 -4.32
CA LEU A 4 17.95 -13.58 -4.13
C LEU A 4 17.90 -12.74 -5.42
N GLN A 5 18.04 -13.39 -6.58
CA GLN A 5 18.17 -12.72 -7.88
C GLN A 5 17.35 -13.43 -8.95
N GLN A 6 16.01 -13.27 -9.00
CA GLN A 6 15.24 -13.54 -10.24
C GLN A 6 13.75 -13.15 -10.20
N LEU A 7 13.43 -11.94 -9.74
CA LEU A 7 12.17 -11.28 -10.14
C LEU A 7 12.42 -9.89 -10.71
N ILE A 8 13.47 -9.78 -11.55
CA ILE A 8 13.52 -8.82 -12.65
C ILE A 8 12.63 -9.39 -13.77
N GLY A 9 11.33 -9.49 -13.49
CA GLY A 9 10.35 -10.01 -14.44
C GLY A 9 9.84 -8.90 -15.34
N ARG A 10 10.53 -8.66 -16.47
CA ARG A 10 10.12 -7.81 -17.62
C ARG A 10 9.84 -6.33 -17.28
N LYS A 11 10.24 -5.42 -18.16
CA LYS A 11 9.76 -4.02 -18.14
C LYS A 11 8.24 -4.00 -18.37
N ARG A 12 7.43 -4.29 -17.36
CA ARG A 12 6.05 -3.80 -17.29
C ARG A 12 6.14 -2.31 -17.01
N GLY A 13 5.51 -1.49 -17.85
CA GLY A 13 5.44 -0.06 -17.64
C GLY A 13 4.89 0.24 -16.24
N ILE A 14 5.49 1.21 -15.55
CA ILE A 14 4.97 1.64 -14.25
C ILE A 14 3.55 2.15 -14.48
N SER A 15 2.57 1.55 -13.80
CA SER A 15 1.15 1.90 -13.92
C SER A 15 0.52 2.08 -12.55
N GLN A 16 -0.63 2.76 -12.53
CA GLN A 16 -1.41 2.93 -11.30
C GLN A 16 -1.90 1.58 -10.78
N ALA A 17 -2.33 0.67 -11.67
CA ALA A 17 -2.69 -0.70 -11.31
C ALA A 17 -1.52 -1.48 -10.69
N GLY A 18 -0.29 -1.29 -11.18
CA GLY A 18 0.92 -1.89 -10.60
C GLY A 18 1.16 -1.43 -9.17
N VAL A 19 1.01 -0.13 -8.90
CA VAL A 19 1.12 0.44 -7.55
C VAL A 19 -0.03 -0.04 -6.65
N ALA A 20 -1.26 -0.15 -7.15
CA ALA A 20 -2.40 -0.68 -6.41
C ALA A 20 -2.18 -2.12 -5.94
N ARG A 21 -1.73 -3.00 -6.84
CA ARG A 21 -1.39 -4.39 -6.49
C ARG A 21 -0.26 -4.46 -5.48
N ARG A 22 0.75 -3.58 -5.59
CA ARG A 22 1.82 -3.49 -4.60
C ARG A 22 1.30 -3.03 -3.24
N ALA A 23 0.41 -2.04 -3.20
CA ALA A 23 -0.24 -1.59 -1.97
C ALA A 23 -0.99 -2.74 -1.29
N GLN A 24 -1.81 -3.47 -2.05
CA GLN A 24 -2.57 -4.62 -1.55
C GLN A 24 -1.65 -5.71 -0.99
N ALA A 25 -0.57 -6.06 -1.70
CA ALA A 25 0.39 -7.07 -1.24
C ALA A 25 1.07 -6.65 0.08
N VAL A 26 1.41 -5.36 0.22
CA VAL A 26 2.00 -4.84 1.45
C VAL A 26 0.98 -4.81 2.59
N ILE A 27 -0.26 -4.42 2.35
CA ILE A 27 -1.34 -4.44 3.34
C ILE A 27 -1.55 -5.87 3.87
N HIS A 28 -1.66 -6.87 2.97
CA HIS A 28 -1.74 -8.27 3.37
C HIS A 28 -0.57 -8.69 4.24
N HIS A 29 0.67 -8.43 3.79
CA HIS A 29 1.87 -8.79 4.54
C HIS A 29 1.88 -8.18 5.94
N VAL A 30 1.54 -6.90 6.08
CA VAL A 30 1.50 -6.24 7.40
C VAL A 30 0.39 -6.84 8.28
N ILE A 31 -0.78 -7.15 7.72
CA ILE A 31 -1.88 -7.76 8.50
C ILE A 31 -1.50 -9.14 9.03
N PHE A 32 -0.90 -9.99 8.19
CA PHE A 32 -0.61 -11.40 8.53
C PHE A 32 0.72 -11.58 9.27
N ASP A 33 1.75 -10.80 8.96
CA ASP A 33 3.12 -11.02 9.48
C ASP A 33 3.55 -10.02 10.57
N VAL A 34 2.92 -8.84 10.65
CA VAL A 34 3.33 -7.77 11.59
C VAL A 34 2.23 -7.43 12.61
N GLY A 35 0.97 -7.64 12.26
CA GLY A 35 -0.19 -7.36 13.10
C GLY A 35 -0.91 -6.07 12.72
N ARG A 36 -2.23 -6.08 12.93
CA ARG A 36 -3.18 -5.06 12.45
C ARG A 36 -2.99 -3.69 13.08
N SER A 37 -2.63 -3.64 14.36
CA SER A 37 -2.39 -2.38 15.08
C SER A 37 -1.22 -1.59 14.46
N SER A 38 -0.20 -2.29 13.94
CA SER A 38 0.94 -1.70 13.25
C SER A 38 0.55 -1.09 11.90
N LEU A 39 -0.49 -1.63 11.25
CA LEU A 39 -1.02 -1.08 9.99
C LEU A 39 -1.64 0.30 10.22
N ALA A 40 -2.52 0.44 11.20
CA ALA A 40 -3.24 1.69 11.46
C ALA A 40 -2.32 2.88 11.79
N GLY A 41 -1.19 2.63 12.45
CA GLY A 41 -0.18 3.64 12.77
C GLY A 41 0.76 3.98 11.60
N GLY A 42 0.74 3.19 10.52
CA GLY A 42 1.73 3.27 9.46
C GLY A 42 1.40 4.25 8.34
N THR A 43 2.41 4.47 7.51
CA THR A 43 2.39 5.41 6.38
C THR A 43 2.85 4.71 5.11
N PHE A 44 2.05 4.82 4.04
CA PHE A 44 2.49 4.50 2.70
C PHE A 44 3.26 5.65 2.10
N VAL A 45 4.41 5.34 1.50
CA VAL A 45 5.33 6.30 0.90
C VAL A 45 5.57 5.90 -0.55
N LEU A 46 5.44 6.87 -1.46
CA LEU A 46 5.77 6.71 -2.87
C LEU A 46 6.98 7.57 -3.20
N ASP A 47 8.02 6.95 -3.76
CA ASP A 47 9.23 7.66 -4.20
C ASP A 47 9.15 8.10 -5.67
N LYS A 48 10.13 8.91 -6.11
CA LYS A 48 10.25 9.40 -7.51
C LYS A 48 10.38 8.28 -8.55
N ALA A 49 10.75 7.06 -8.14
CA ALA A 49 10.79 5.88 -9.00
C ALA A 49 9.47 5.08 -8.92
N PHE A 50 8.42 5.66 -8.34
CA PHE A 50 7.11 5.07 -8.09
C PHE A 50 7.16 3.77 -7.29
N ARG A 51 8.18 3.61 -6.44
CA ARG A 51 8.27 2.47 -5.53
C ARG A 51 7.47 2.77 -4.28
N LEU A 52 6.44 1.95 -4.07
CA LEU A 52 5.62 2.03 -2.88
C LEU A 52 6.29 1.28 -1.71
N ARG A 53 6.38 1.96 -0.57
CA ARG A 53 6.92 1.41 0.69
C ARG A 53 5.93 1.67 1.82
N PHE A 54 5.94 0.80 2.81
CA PHE A 54 5.22 1.00 4.06
C PHE A 54 6.21 1.26 5.18
N LEU A 55 5.91 2.25 6.01
CA LEU A 55 6.66 2.57 7.22
C LEU A 55 5.70 2.40 8.40
N SER A 56 6.08 1.64 9.42
CA SER A 56 5.30 1.46 10.66
C SER A 56 5.25 2.71 11.55
N VAL A 57 5.71 3.86 11.04
CA VAL A 57 5.78 5.16 11.73
C VAL A 57 5.28 6.25 10.79
N THR A 58 4.98 7.43 11.35
CA THR A 58 4.69 8.61 10.55
C THR A 58 5.91 9.01 9.71
N ALA A 59 5.74 9.09 8.39
CA ALA A 59 6.80 9.55 7.51
C ALA A 59 6.94 11.08 7.60
N ARG A 60 8.09 11.56 8.10
CA ARG A 60 8.51 12.94 7.85
C ARG A 60 8.92 13.04 6.37
N GLN A 61 8.49 14.09 5.66
CA GLN A 61 8.85 14.29 4.25
C GLN A 61 10.36 14.08 4.04
N ARG A 62 10.73 13.06 3.27
CA ARG A 62 12.13 12.70 2.98
C ARG A 62 12.48 13.07 1.54
N HIS A 63 13.75 13.40 1.32
CA HIS A 63 14.28 13.68 -0.01
C HIS A 63 13.98 12.50 -0.97
N GLY A 64 13.32 12.78 -2.09
CA GLY A 64 12.95 11.75 -3.09
C GLY A 64 11.57 11.12 -2.92
N MET A 65 10.80 11.51 -1.90
CA MET A 65 9.38 11.17 -1.77
C MET A 65 8.53 12.10 -2.64
N ILE A 66 7.52 11.55 -3.32
CA ILE A 66 6.57 12.33 -4.13
C ILE A 66 5.16 12.33 -3.56
N ALA A 67 4.83 11.37 -2.70
CA ALA A 67 3.56 11.31 -1.97
C ALA A 67 3.70 10.44 -0.72
N SER A 68 2.89 10.73 0.30
CA SER A 68 2.78 9.94 1.52
C SER A 68 1.38 9.97 2.10
N VAL A 69 0.86 8.81 2.46
CA VAL A 69 -0.49 8.67 3.01
C VAL A 69 -0.41 7.90 4.31
N ARG A 70 -0.84 8.53 5.40
CA ARG A 70 -1.00 7.85 6.68
C ARG A 70 -2.28 7.03 6.63
N LEU A 71 -2.21 5.75 6.96
CA LEU A 71 -3.41 4.90 6.99
C LEU A 71 -4.40 5.40 8.05
N GLY A 72 -3.89 5.97 9.14
CA GLY A 72 -4.60 6.75 10.15
C GLY A 72 -5.52 7.88 9.64
N ASP A 73 -5.36 8.32 8.41
CA ASP A 73 -6.16 9.42 7.84
C ASP A 73 -7.16 8.92 6.78
N ILE A 74 -7.11 7.63 6.42
CA ILE A 74 -8.00 7.00 5.44
C ILE A 74 -9.20 6.39 6.16
N ALA A 75 -10.42 6.74 5.75
CA ALA A 75 -11.66 6.20 6.33
C ALA A 75 -11.75 4.67 6.19
N GLU A 76 -11.32 4.13 5.06
CA GLU A 76 -11.27 2.70 4.75
C GLU A 76 -10.33 1.89 5.67
N SER A 77 -9.52 2.57 6.50
CA SER A 77 -8.70 1.90 7.52
C SER A 77 -9.45 1.64 8.84
N ALA A 78 -10.64 2.22 9.04
CA ALA A 78 -11.41 2.09 10.29
C ALA A 78 -11.62 0.62 10.74
N PRO A 79 -11.95 -0.34 9.85
CA PRO A 79 -12.12 -1.75 10.23
C PRO A 79 -10.84 -2.39 10.81
N PHE A 80 -9.67 -1.81 10.54
CA PHE A 80 -8.37 -2.31 11.03
C PHE A 80 -7.95 -1.66 12.36
N ARG A 81 -8.68 -0.63 12.82
CA ARG A 81 -8.47 0.02 14.13
C ARG A 81 -9.33 -0.59 15.22
N GLU A 82 -10.50 -1.07 14.83
CA GLU A 82 -11.46 -1.67 15.76
C GLU A 82 -10.95 -3.03 16.27
N PRO A 83 -10.92 -3.26 17.60
CA PRO A 83 -10.57 -4.55 18.18
C PRO A 83 -11.58 -5.67 17.82
N VAL A 84 -12.72 -5.29 17.23
CA VAL A 84 -13.87 -6.14 16.89
C VAL A 84 -13.64 -7.06 15.69
N MET A 85 -12.57 -6.87 14.90
CA MET A 85 -12.14 -7.95 14.00
C MET A 85 -11.48 -9.10 14.81
N HIS A 86 -12.18 -9.68 15.78
CA HIS A 86 -11.71 -10.81 16.57
C HIS A 86 -11.80 -12.15 15.82
N ALA A 87 -12.31 -12.18 14.59
CA ALA A 87 -12.46 -13.43 13.88
C ALA A 87 -11.17 -13.80 13.12
N ALA A 88 -10.45 -14.77 13.65
CA ALA A 88 -9.51 -15.62 12.92
C ALA A 88 -10.19 -16.43 11.78
N GLY A 89 -11.30 -15.95 11.22
CA GLY A 89 -12.26 -16.76 10.48
C GLY A 89 -12.61 -16.28 9.08
N ASP A 90 -12.39 -15.02 8.71
CA ASP A 90 -12.80 -14.55 7.38
C ASP A 90 -11.67 -13.90 6.59
N SER A 91 -10.78 -14.76 6.10
CA SER A 91 -9.74 -14.41 5.12
C SER A 91 -10.33 -13.82 3.83
N ALA A 92 -11.62 -14.00 3.52
CA ALA A 92 -12.25 -13.34 2.39
C ALA A 92 -12.61 -11.88 2.72
N ALA A 93 -13.16 -11.62 3.91
CA ALA A 93 -13.42 -10.27 4.39
C ALA A 93 -12.12 -9.44 4.51
N ILE A 94 -11.04 -10.03 5.04
CA ILE A 94 -9.73 -9.36 5.12
C ILE A 94 -9.21 -9.03 3.72
N ARG A 95 -9.35 -9.94 2.75
CA ARG A 95 -8.95 -9.69 1.36
C ARG A 95 -9.75 -8.56 0.72
N ALA A 96 -11.06 -8.55 0.91
CA ALA A 96 -11.95 -7.52 0.38
C ALA A 96 -11.61 -6.14 0.97
N HIS A 97 -11.44 -6.05 2.29
CA HIS A 97 -11.05 -4.81 2.95
C HIS A 97 -9.64 -4.35 2.56
N SER A 98 -8.71 -5.29 2.36
CA SER A 98 -7.36 -4.94 1.91
C SER A 98 -7.34 -4.39 0.48
N ALA A 99 -8.18 -4.92 -0.41
CA ALA A 99 -8.34 -4.40 -1.76
C ALA A 99 -8.99 -2.99 -1.77
N SER A 100 -10.01 -2.80 -0.91
CA SER A 100 -10.64 -1.49 -0.71
C SER A 100 -9.64 -0.46 -0.17
N LEU A 101 -8.88 -0.83 0.86
CA LEU A 101 -7.85 0.02 1.45
C LEU A 101 -6.73 0.34 0.45
N ALA A 102 -6.29 -0.63 -0.35
CA ALA A 102 -5.29 -0.40 -1.41
C ALA A 102 -5.79 0.62 -2.44
N THR A 103 -7.06 0.52 -2.84
CA THR A 103 -7.70 1.47 -3.76
C THR A 103 -7.73 2.87 -3.16
N ALA A 104 -8.09 2.99 -1.87
CA ALA A 104 -8.08 4.26 -1.15
C ALA A 104 -6.67 4.86 -1.06
N VAL A 105 -5.65 4.06 -0.73
CA VAL A 105 -4.24 4.50 -0.72
C VAL A 105 -3.83 5.06 -2.08
N VAL A 106 -4.17 4.38 -3.17
CA VAL A 106 -3.85 4.87 -4.53
C VAL A 106 -4.58 6.16 -4.86
N ARG A 107 -5.85 6.29 -4.46
CA ARG A 107 -6.62 7.54 -4.60
C ARG A 107 -5.91 8.70 -3.90
N GLU A 108 -5.54 8.52 -2.63
CA GLU A 108 -4.84 9.55 -1.86
C GLU A 108 -3.46 9.89 -2.45
N LEU A 109 -2.70 8.89 -2.91
CA LEU A 109 -1.43 9.12 -3.60
C LEU A 109 -1.60 9.93 -4.90
N ARG A 110 -2.68 9.70 -5.66
CA ARG A 110 -3.00 10.49 -6.88
C ARG A 110 -3.36 11.93 -6.58
N LEU A 111 -4.00 12.19 -5.44
CA LEU A 111 -4.34 13.55 -5.02
C LEU A 111 -3.07 14.35 -4.73
N GLN A 112 -2.07 13.71 -4.11
CA GLN A 112 -0.83 14.36 -3.70
C GLN A 112 0.24 14.49 -4.81
N SER A 113 0.23 13.63 -5.84
CA SER A 113 1.29 13.62 -6.86
C SER A 113 0.74 13.71 -8.29
N ALA A 114 1.03 14.82 -8.96
CA ALA A 114 0.77 15.01 -10.38
C ALA A 114 1.54 14.00 -11.25
N ALA A 115 2.79 13.69 -10.88
CA ALA A 115 3.61 12.71 -11.58
C ALA A 115 3.00 11.30 -11.53
N PHE A 116 2.42 10.93 -10.38
CA PHE A 116 1.72 9.65 -10.24
C PHE A 116 0.41 9.62 -11.03
N ARG A 117 -0.32 10.74 -11.06
CA ARG A 117 -1.55 10.88 -11.84
C ARG A 117 -1.32 10.75 -13.35
N ALA A 118 -0.12 11.10 -13.83
CA ALA A 118 0.26 10.98 -15.23
C ALA A 118 0.58 9.54 -15.68
N LEU A 119 0.70 8.59 -14.75
CA LEU A 119 0.93 7.18 -15.10
C LEU A 119 -0.31 6.55 -15.76
N PRO A 120 -0.13 5.56 -16.65
CA PRO A 120 -1.23 4.81 -17.21
C PRO A 120 -2.04 4.10 -16.11
N LEU A 121 -3.36 4.06 -16.30
CA LEU A 121 -4.28 3.43 -15.35
C LEU A 121 -4.10 1.90 -15.30
N ASN A 122 -3.85 1.27 -16.45
CA ASN A 122 -3.71 -0.16 -16.62
C ASN A 122 -2.26 -0.56 -16.91
N GLU A 123 -1.90 -1.82 -16.64
CA GLU A 123 -0.68 -2.41 -17.20
C GLU A 123 -0.91 -2.69 -18.68
N GLY A 124 -0.08 -2.08 -19.54
CA GLY A 124 0.04 -2.49 -20.94
C GLY A 124 0.73 -3.83 -21.08
#